data_AF-A0A9P0AH31-F1
#
_entry.id   AF-A0A9P0AH31-F1
#
_cell.length_a   1.000
_cell.length_b   1.000
_cell.length_c   1.000
_cell.angle_alpha   90.00
_cell.angle_beta   90.00
_cell.angle_gamma   90.00
#
_symmetry.space_group_name_H-M   'P 1'
#
loop_
_entity.id
_entity.type
_entity.pdbx_description
1 polymer ?
#
loop_
_entity_poly.entity_id
_entity_poly.type
_entity_poly.pdbx_seq_one_letter_code
_entity_poly.pdbx_strand_id
1 'polypeptide(L)'
;MTSSGLDSFGRLAALALVLTFGAALFSQCSAATTNRPIVMHPAFGSAGKQAGLRIWRIENFEPVPYPPKDYGKFYSGDSYIVLNTKEDTSSKGKFTWDIHYWLGNQTSQDESGAAAILSVELDDYLGGGPVQHREVQEHETQLFLSYFKSGVRYLPGGVASGFKHAETNAAGEKKLYQVKGKRNIRIRQVNLGLASMNKGDCFILDAGTEIYVFVGAKAKRTERLKAISAANQIRDQDHAGRSKVVIVDDSATADEVKKFFQVLGGGSLNELPDENYGGDDQEFENKQDATVTLYKISDSTGKVVSEKISEKPLTQKMLNSDDSFILDTVTSGIFVWVGKRSTTQEKVDALKKAQVFLSSNNYPAWTSITRVIEGGEPSVFKNYFSDWRDAALLGGLNKGGNSPSPSPTTRTRTGRDVRHIEPRLYWLSIENKLNISNVPAYSQEDLIDDDVMILDTDQIVYIWIGTDASAREEQVVQNHTKDVLDYIHAMTDNVSFIKQGDEPEDFKSYFNSWDPNLWRESPTSEEMDDIIKSHNMYDGPN
;
A
#
# COMPACT_ATOMS: atom_id res chain seq x y z
N MET A 1 8.11 17.49 55.99
CA MET A 1 6.64 17.35 56.10
C MET A 1 6.03 17.76 54.76
N THR A 2 6.33 17.04 53.66
CA THR A 2 5.63 15.85 53.10
C THR A 2 4.15 16.07 52.79
N SER A 3 3.88 16.57 51.58
CA SER A 3 2.59 16.57 50.89
C SER A 3 2.80 15.95 49.50
N SER A 4 2.97 14.63 49.45
CA SER A 4 3.21 13.88 48.21
C SER A 4 2.72 12.43 48.32
N GLY A 5 1.55 12.22 48.94
CA GLY A 5 1.05 10.87 49.25
C GLY A 5 -0.38 10.55 48.81
N LEU A 6 -1.14 11.51 48.26
CA LEU A 6 -2.57 11.31 47.97
C LEU A 6 -2.94 11.23 46.48
N ASP A 7 -2.01 11.50 45.57
CA ASP A 7 -2.30 11.53 44.12
C ASP A 7 -1.96 10.21 43.38
N SER A 8 -1.25 9.29 44.05
CA SER A 8 -0.93 7.97 43.51
C SER A 8 -2.04 6.93 43.77
N PHE A 9 -2.77 7.06 44.88
CA PHE A 9 -3.85 6.13 45.24
C PHE A 9 -5.14 6.32 44.41
N GLY A 10 -5.45 7.56 44.00
CA GLY A 10 -6.60 7.83 43.11
C GLY A 10 -6.42 7.27 41.69
N ARG A 11 -5.19 7.28 41.17
CA ARG A 11 -4.86 6.75 39.83
C ARG A 11 -4.81 5.22 39.79
N LEU A 12 -4.41 4.57 40.88
CA LEU A 12 -4.47 3.11 41.02
C LEU A 12 -5.90 2.59 41.27
N ALA A 13 -6.73 3.33 41.99
CA ALA A 13 -8.14 2.97 42.20
C ALA A 13 -8.98 3.11 40.91
N ALA A 14 -8.69 4.10 40.06
CA ALA A 14 -9.32 4.24 38.75
C ALA A 14 -8.90 3.13 37.77
N LEU A 15 -7.64 2.65 37.84
CA LEU A 15 -7.18 1.49 37.06
C LEU A 15 -7.88 0.19 37.50
N ALA A 16 -8.17 0.02 38.80
CA ALA A 16 -8.82 -1.18 39.33
C ALA A 16 -10.36 -1.20 39.11
N LEU A 17 -11.02 -0.04 39.06
CA LEU A 17 -12.48 0.03 38.88
C LEU A 17 -12.91 -0.21 37.41
N VAL A 18 -12.08 0.17 36.45
CA VAL A 18 -12.32 -0.12 35.02
C VAL A 18 -12.04 -1.60 34.69
N LEU A 19 -11.16 -2.26 35.44
CA LEU A 19 -10.86 -3.70 35.27
C LEU A 19 -11.89 -4.65 35.92
N THR A 20 -12.75 -4.15 36.82
CA THR A 20 -13.74 -5.00 37.51
C THR A 20 -15.17 -4.87 36.97
N PHE A 21 -15.55 -3.72 36.40
CA PHE A 21 -16.91 -3.55 35.85
C PHE A 21 -17.11 -4.10 34.43
N GLY A 22 -16.03 -4.37 33.68
CA GLY A 22 -16.11 -5.10 32.41
C GLY A 22 -16.26 -6.63 32.55
N ALA A 23 -15.90 -7.19 33.72
CA ALA A 23 -15.87 -8.64 33.95
C ALA A 23 -17.12 -9.20 34.66
N ALA A 24 -17.93 -8.36 35.31
CA ALA A 24 -19.02 -8.81 36.20
C ALA A 24 -20.37 -9.11 35.51
N LEU A 25 -20.49 -8.94 34.19
CA LEU A 25 -21.67 -9.39 33.42
C LEU A 25 -21.49 -10.77 32.75
N PHE A 26 -20.35 -11.43 32.96
CA PHE A 26 -20.04 -12.75 32.39
C PHE A 26 -19.60 -13.75 33.47
N SER A 27 -20.40 -13.91 34.52
CA SER A 27 -20.26 -15.08 35.39
C SER A 27 -21.64 -15.60 35.79
N GLN A 28 -22.22 -16.37 34.86
CA GLN A 28 -23.12 -17.52 35.09
C GLN A 28 -23.83 -17.83 33.77
N CYS A 29 -23.37 -18.85 33.03
CA CYS A 29 -24.18 -20.03 32.74
C CYS A 29 -23.39 -21.05 31.91
N SER A 30 -23.48 -22.30 32.36
CA SER A 30 -22.93 -23.50 31.73
C SER A 30 -23.55 -23.79 30.36
N ALA A 31 -22.76 -24.45 29.51
CA ALA A 31 -23.11 -25.22 28.31
C ALA A 31 -24.56 -25.12 27.80
N ALA A 32 -24.80 -24.19 26.88
CA ALA A 32 -25.87 -24.30 25.89
C ALA A 32 -25.50 -23.47 24.65
N THR A 33 -25.45 -24.14 23.49
CA THR A 33 -25.33 -23.51 22.16
C THR A 33 -26.50 -22.56 21.96
N THR A 34 -26.31 -21.30 22.34
CA THR A 34 -27.28 -20.22 22.11
C THR A 34 -26.77 -19.39 20.96
N ASN A 35 -27.53 -19.42 19.87
CA ASN A 35 -27.37 -18.59 18.69
C ASN A 35 -27.59 -17.13 19.15
N ARG A 36 -26.53 -16.45 19.63
CA ARG A 36 -26.60 -15.02 19.94
C ARG A 36 -26.79 -14.30 18.60
N PRO A 37 -27.85 -13.48 18.45
CA PRO A 37 -27.95 -12.63 17.27
C PRO A 37 -26.72 -11.72 17.28
N ILE A 38 -25.90 -11.79 16.23
CA ILE A 38 -24.84 -10.83 15.99
C ILE A 38 -25.54 -9.47 15.95
N VAL A 39 -25.29 -8.63 16.96
CA VAL A 39 -25.85 -7.27 17.01
C VAL A 39 -25.07 -6.47 15.97
N MET A 40 -25.60 -6.49 14.75
CA MET A 40 -25.01 -5.83 13.62
C MET A 40 -25.21 -4.32 13.76
N HIS A 41 -24.13 -3.54 13.75
CA HIS A 41 -24.24 -2.10 13.64
C HIS A 41 -24.92 -1.71 12.30
N PRO A 42 -26.00 -0.92 12.29
CA PRO A 42 -26.77 -0.62 11.08
C PRO A 42 -25.95 -0.05 9.91
N ALA A 43 -24.87 0.68 10.20
CA ALA A 43 -23.99 1.26 9.18
C ALA A 43 -23.29 0.22 8.30
N PHE A 44 -23.19 -1.03 8.74
CA PHE A 44 -22.59 -2.13 7.98
C PHE A 44 -23.61 -2.90 7.11
N GLY A 45 -24.88 -2.47 7.05
CA GLY A 45 -26.03 -3.17 6.43
C GLY A 45 -25.76 -3.84 5.08
N SER A 46 -24.95 -3.18 4.25
CA SER A 46 -24.59 -3.57 2.89
C SER A 46 -23.10 -3.84 2.69
N ALA A 47 -22.31 -3.88 3.76
CA ALA A 47 -20.87 -4.08 3.70
C ALA A 47 -20.56 -5.46 3.10
N GLY A 48 -19.55 -5.53 2.23
CA GLY A 48 -19.03 -6.79 1.68
C GLY A 48 -19.90 -7.50 0.65
N LYS A 49 -21.06 -6.93 0.24
CA LYS A 49 -22.01 -7.56 -0.70
C LYS A 49 -21.72 -7.28 -2.18
N GLN A 50 -20.85 -6.32 -2.48
CA GLN A 50 -20.47 -5.92 -3.83
C GLN A 50 -18.99 -5.56 -3.84
N ALA A 51 -18.31 -5.88 -4.95
CA ALA A 51 -16.92 -5.49 -5.15
C ALA A 51 -16.74 -3.97 -5.09
N GLY A 52 -15.64 -3.52 -4.48
CA GLY A 52 -15.29 -2.12 -4.34
C GLY A 52 -14.92 -1.71 -2.90
N LEU A 53 -14.66 -0.42 -2.74
CA LEU A 53 -14.19 0.19 -1.49
C LEU A 53 -15.34 0.85 -0.72
N ARG A 54 -15.40 0.58 0.59
CA ARG A 54 -16.31 1.23 1.55
C ARG A 54 -15.49 1.81 2.69
N ILE A 55 -15.72 3.08 3.03
CA ILE A 55 -15.03 3.74 4.14
C ILE A 55 -16.05 4.24 5.14
N TRP A 56 -15.76 4.08 6.43
CA TRP A 56 -16.46 4.71 7.54
C TRP A 56 -15.47 5.51 8.38
N ARG A 57 -15.89 6.70 8.80
CA ARG A 57 -15.18 7.50 9.79
C ARG A 57 -15.77 7.22 11.16
N ILE A 58 -14.92 7.10 12.18
CA ILE A 58 -15.39 6.93 13.54
C ILE A 58 -15.76 8.31 14.09
N GLU A 59 -17.02 8.49 14.44
CA GLU A 59 -17.51 9.72 15.05
C GLU A 59 -18.28 9.37 16.33
N ASN A 60 -17.79 9.80 17.50
CA ASN A 60 -18.41 9.51 18.81
C ASN A 60 -18.71 8.01 19.02
N PHE A 61 -17.71 7.15 18.81
CA PHE A 61 -17.80 5.69 18.92
C PHE A 61 -18.66 4.98 17.86
N GLU A 62 -19.20 5.70 16.87
CA GLU A 62 -20.05 5.12 15.84
C GLU A 62 -19.38 5.15 14.46
N PRO A 63 -19.53 4.09 13.63
CA PRO A 63 -19.04 4.09 12.26
C PRO A 63 -20.01 4.86 11.35
N VAL A 64 -19.60 6.04 10.89
CA VAL A 64 -20.38 6.89 9.98
C VAL A 64 -19.88 6.70 8.54
N PRO A 65 -20.75 6.36 7.57
CA PRO A 65 -20.34 6.21 6.18
C PRO A 65 -19.63 7.45 5.65
N TYR A 66 -18.43 7.24 5.11
CA TYR A 66 -17.62 8.31 4.54
C TYR A 66 -18.04 8.55 3.07
N PRO A 67 -18.27 9.79 2.63
CA PRO A 67 -18.65 10.11 1.27
C PRO A 67 -17.61 9.63 0.25
N PRO A 68 -18.05 8.97 -0.85
CA PRO A 68 -17.14 8.50 -1.90
C PRO A 68 -16.27 9.60 -2.51
N LYS A 69 -16.76 10.84 -2.56
CA LYS A 69 -16.01 12.00 -3.05
C LYS A 69 -14.78 12.34 -2.20
N ASP A 70 -14.77 11.92 -0.93
CA ASP A 70 -13.71 12.23 0.03
C ASP A 70 -12.80 11.02 0.28
N TYR A 71 -13.00 9.90 -0.44
CA TYR A 71 -12.09 8.76 -0.37
C TYR A 71 -10.66 9.17 -0.71
N GLY A 72 -9.72 8.75 0.15
CA GLY A 72 -8.33 9.16 0.10
C GLY A 72 -8.00 10.36 0.98
N LYS A 73 -8.99 11.08 1.54
CA LYS A 73 -8.79 12.14 2.53
C LYS A 73 -8.98 11.57 3.94
N PHE A 74 -7.95 11.69 4.78
CA PHE A 74 -8.00 11.23 6.16
C PHE A 74 -7.62 12.37 7.10
N TYR A 75 -8.43 12.58 8.14
CA TYR A 75 -8.15 13.53 9.21
C TYR A 75 -7.18 12.92 10.21
N SER A 76 -6.09 13.63 10.49
CA SER A 76 -5.06 13.18 11.44
C SER A 76 -5.57 13.00 12.86
N GLY A 77 -6.64 13.69 13.23
CA GLY A 77 -7.30 13.60 14.54
C GLY A 77 -8.30 12.46 14.68
N ASP A 78 -8.51 11.61 13.66
CA ASP A 78 -9.56 10.60 13.68
C ASP A 78 -9.08 9.18 13.36
N SER A 79 -10.01 8.24 13.51
CA SER A 79 -9.87 6.86 13.10
C SER A 79 -10.92 6.48 12.04
N TYR A 80 -10.56 5.53 11.17
CA TYR A 80 -11.40 5.11 10.04
C TYR A 80 -11.42 3.59 9.92
N ILE A 81 -12.48 3.06 9.31
CA ILE A 81 -12.56 1.68 8.85
C ILE A 81 -12.69 1.70 7.33
N VAL A 82 -11.83 0.95 6.64
CA VAL A 82 -11.80 0.81 5.18
C VAL A 82 -11.98 -0.66 4.84
N LEU A 83 -13.09 -1.01 4.18
CA LEU A 83 -13.35 -2.34 3.66
C LEU A 83 -13.13 -2.36 2.15
N ASN A 84 -12.23 -3.21 1.70
CA ASN A 84 -12.08 -3.54 0.29
C ASN A 84 -12.69 -4.91 0.02
N THR A 85 -13.63 -4.98 -0.93
CA THR A 85 -14.28 -6.22 -1.35
C THR A 85 -13.84 -6.58 -2.75
N LYS A 86 -13.27 -7.77 -2.93
CA LYS A 86 -12.85 -8.30 -4.23
C LYS A 86 -13.73 -9.50 -4.60
N GLU A 87 -14.18 -9.57 -5.83
CA GLU A 87 -14.85 -10.78 -6.34
C GLU A 87 -13.80 -11.74 -6.87
N ASP A 88 -13.92 -13.02 -6.51
CA ASP A 88 -13.05 -14.08 -7.01
C ASP A 88 -13.34 -14.33 -8.50
N THR A 89 -12.36 -14.02 -9.35
CA THR A 89 -12.44 -14.23 -10.80
C THR A 89 -12.65 -15.68 -11.20
N SER A 90 -12.29 -16.62 -10.31
CA SER A 90 -12.42 -18.07 -10.54
C SER A 90 -13.75 -18.64 -10.05
N SER A 91 -14.54 -17.86 -9.31
CA SER A 91 -15.78 -18.31 -8.66
C SER A 91 -16.76 -17.14 -8.51
N LYS A 92 -17.58 -16.91 -9.55
CA LYS A 92 -18.64 -15.87 -9.53
C LYS A 92 -19.46 -15.93 -8.24
N GLY A 93 -19.62 -14.78 -7.59
CA GLY A 93 -20.39 -14.64 -6.34
C GLY A 93 -19.63 -15.00 -5.06
N LYS A 94 -18.35 -15.39 -5.13
CA LYS A 94 -17.48 -15.51 -3.95
C LYS A 94 -16.67 -14.23 -3.79
N PHE A 95 -16.73 -13.63 -2.60
CA PHE A 95 -15.99 -12.42 -2.28
C PHE A 95 -14.86 -12.72 -1.30
N THR A 96 -13.78 -11.95 -1.40
CA THR A 96 -12.74 -11.82 -0.39
C THR A 96 -12.72 -10.39 0.12
N TRP A 97 -12.30 -10.22 1.36
CA TRP A 97 -12.40 -8.94 2.06
C TRP A 97 -11.09 -8.62 2.78
N ASP A 98 -10.67 -7.37 2.66
CA ASP A 98 -9.62 -6.76 3.46
C ASP A 98 -10.26 -5.64 4.29
N ILE A 99 -10.22 -5.76 5.61
CA ILE A 99 -10.66 -4.70 6.54
C ILE A 99 -9.42 -4.01 7.07
N HIS A 100 -9.32 -2.71 6.86
CA HIS A 100 -8.27 -1.87 7.43
C HIS A 100 -8.92 -0.97 8.47
N TYR A 101 -8.32 -0.81 9.64
CA TYR A 101 -8.65 0.30 10.53
C TYR A 101 -7.45 1.23 10.58
N TRP A 102 -7.66 2.46 10.12
CA TRP A 102 -6.62 3.48 9.99
C TRP A 102 -6.68 4.43 11.18
N LEU A 103 -5.52 4.70 11.77
CA LEU A 103 -5.36 5.52 12.96
C LEU A 103 -4.54 6.77 12.63
N GLY A 104 -5.17 7.93 12.76
CA GLY A 104 -4.50 9.22 12.63
C GLY A 104 -3.50 9.46 13.76
N ASN A 105 -2.44 10.21 13.50
CA ASN A 105 -1.39 10.44 14.50
C ASN A 105 -1.84 11.29 15.71
N GLN A 106 -3.00 11.95 15.60
CA GLN A 106 -3.64 12.76 16.63
C GLN A 106 -4.99 12.15 17.08
N THR A 107 -5.32 10.94 16.64
CA THR A 107 -6.59 10.28 17.04
C THR A 107 -6.62 10.00 18.54
N SER A 108 -7.81 10.14 19.12
CA SER A 108 -8.02 9.88 20.53
C SER A 108 -7.95 8.37 20.87
N GLN A 109 -7.64 8.05 22.13
CA GLN A 109 -7.52 6.65 22.58
C GLN A 109 -8.86 5.91 22.45
N ASP A 110 -9.94 6.62 22.68
CA ASP A 110 -11.29 6.10 22.60
C ASP A 110 -11.76 5.90 21.15
N GLU A 111 -11.47 6.80 20.23
CA GLU A 111 -11.78 6.60 18.79
C GLU A 111 -10.95 5.47 18.16
N SER A 112 -9.66 5.39 18.49
CA SER A 112 -8.81 4.29 18.02
C SER A 112 -9.25 2.93 18.61
N GLY A 113 -9.68 2.92 19.87
CA GLY A 113 -10.30 1.75 20.51
C GLY A 113 -11.62 1.35 19.83
N ALA A 114 -12.47 2.33 19.51
CA ALA A 114 -13.73 2.09 18.82
C ALA A 114 -13.50 1.52 17.40
N ALA A 115 -12.56 2.07 16.64
CA ALA A 115 -12.21 1.57 15.31
C ALA A 115 -11.80 0.10 15.32
N ALA A 116 -10.98 -0.30 16.31
CA ALA A 116 -10.54 -1.68 16.46
C ALA A 116 -11.68 -2.63 16.90
N ILE A 117 -12.62 -2.18 17.73
CA ILE A 117 -13.78 -2.99 18.12
C ILE A 117 -14.74 -3.17 16.94
N LEU A 118 -15.09 -2.07 16.27
CA LEU A 118 -16.02 -2.05 15.15
C LEU A 118 -15.46 -2.81 13.93
N SER A 119 -14.14 -2.84 13.72
CA SER A 119 -13.53 -3.67 12.67
C SER A 119 -13.70 -5.16 12.95
N VAL A 120 -13.65 -5.59 14.22
CA VAL A 120 -13.93 -6.97 14.63
C VAL A 120 -15.41 -7.30 14.48
N GLU A 121 -16.32 -6.38 14.83
CA GLU A 121 -17.76 -6.58 14.59
C GLU A 121 -18.08 -6.73 13.09
N LEU A 122 -17.41 -5.95 12.24
CA LEU A 122 -17.53 -6.08 10.78
C LEU A 122 -16.96 -7.41 10.26
N ASP A 123 -15.86 -7.88 10.84
CA ASP A 123 -15.27 -9.20 10.54
C ASP A 123 -16.24 -10.34 10.88
N ASP A 124 -16.82 -10.31 12.08
CA ASP A 124 -17.82 -11.29 12.53
C ASP A 124 -19.07 -11.25 11.65
N TYR A 125 -19.51 -10.06 11.22
CA TYR A 125 -20.62 -9.90 10.27
C TYR A 125 -20.33 -10.56 8.92
N LEU A 126 -19.09 -10.52 8.45
CA LEU A 126 -18.63 -11.16 7.21
C LEU A 126 -18.20 -12.62 7.43
N GLY A 127 -18.55 -13.22 8.58
CA GLY A 127 -18.33 -14.62 8.89
C GLY A 127 -16.89 -14.96 9.29
N GLY A 128 -16.10 -13.97 9.71
CA GLY A 128 -14.69 -14.13 10.10
C GLY A 128 -13.76 -14.49 8.94
N GLY A 129 -14.21 -14.25 7.70
CA GLY A 129 -13.41 -14.44 6.48
C GLY A 129 -12.45 -13.29 6.11
N PRO A 130 -12.70 -12.03 6.47
CA PRO A 130 -11.79 -10.92 6.19
C PRO A 130 -10.38 -11.05 6.79
N VAL A 131 -9.38 -10.54 6.07
CA VAL A 131 -8.05 -10.21 6.63
C VAL A 131 -8.13 -8.83 7.26
N GLN A 132 -7.66 -8.67 8.50
CA GLN A 132 -7.70 -7.38 9.19
C GLN A 132 -6.31 -6.73 9.24
N HIS A 133 -6.23 -5.45 8.96
CA HIS A 133 -5.00 -4.67 8.89
C HIS A 133 -5.09 -3.45 9.81
N ARG A 134 -4.10 -3.28 10.68
CA ARG A 134 -3.91 -2.05 11.45
C ARG A 134 -3.05 -1.09 10.64
N GLU A 135 -3.62 0.03 10.25
CA GLU A 135 -2.92 1.07 9.49
C GLU A 135 -2.67 2.28 10.39
N VAL A 136 -1.44 2.78 10.40
CA VAL A 136 -1.07 4.00 11.14
C VAL A 136 -0.65 5.05 10.13
N GLN A 137 -1.12 6.28 10.32
CA GLN A 137 -0.76 7.41 9.47
C GLN A 137 0.76 7.47 9.22
N GLU A 138 1.16 7.71 7.96
CA GLU A 138 2.55 7.75 7.49
C GLU A 138 3.30 6.40 7.52
N HIS A 139 2.65 5.31 7.94
CA HIS A 139 3.20 3.95 8.01
C HIS A 139 2.22 2.90 7.47
N GLU A 140 1.31 3.32 6.58
CA GLU A 140 0.34 2.42 5.99
C GLU A 140 0.98 1.37 5.09
N THR A 141 0.36 0.19 5.04
CA THR A 141 0.78 -0.89 4.16
C THR A 141 0.63 -0.52 2.69
N GLN A 142 1.48 -1.10 1.83
CA GLN A 142 1.36 -0.98 0.37
C GLN A 142 -0.04 -1.36 -0.13
N LEU A 143 -0.64 -2.40 0.47
CA LEU A 143 -1.98 -2.86 0.15
C LEU A 143 -3.02 -1.76 0.40
N PHE A 144 -2.97 -1.08 1.54
CA PHE A 144 -3.88 0.03 1.83
C PHE A 144 -3.69 1.19 0.85
N LEU A 145 -2.44 1.58 0.61
CA LEU A 145 -2.11 2.71 -0.26
C LEU A 145 -2.50 2.44 -1.73
N SER A 146 -2.44 1.19 -2.19
CA SER A 146 -2.80 0.82 -3.57
C SER A 146 -4.28 1.05 -3.91
N TYR A 147 -5.14 1.23 -2.92
CA TYR A 147 -6.55 1.56 -3.10
C TYR A 147 -6.77 3.01 -3.55
N PHE A 148 -5.82 3.90 -3.28
CA PHE A 148 -5.91 5.33 -3.54
C PHE A 148 -4.95 5.71 -4.66
N LYS A 149 -5.36 5.50 -5.92
CA LYS A 149 -4.49 5.71 -7.10
C LYS A 149 -3.94 7.14 -7.23
N SER A 150 -4.62 8.14 -6.68
CA SER A 150 -4.18 9.54 -6.65
C SER A 150 -3.35 9.90 -5.41
N GLY A 151 -3.05 8.92 -4.54
CA GLY A 151 -2.38 9.12 -3.27
C GLY A 151 -3.34 9.34 -2.10
N VAL A 152 -2.80 9.29 -0.89
CA VAL A 152 -3.53 9.56 0.36
C VAL A 152 -3.23 10.98 0.82
N ARG A 153 -4.27 11.73 1.19
CA ARG A 153 -4.18 13.11 1.69
C ARG A 153 -4.49 13.19 3.17
N TYR A 154 -3.54 13.73 3.95
CA TYR A 154 -3.72 13.97 5.38
C TYR A 154 -4.22 15.39 5.64
N LEU A 155 -5.33 15.49 6.35
CA LEU A 155 -5.97 16.75 6.74
C LEU A 155 -5.79 16.98 8.25
N PRO A 156 -5.50 18.23 8.68
CA PRO A 156 -5.45 18.55 10.10
C PRO A 156 -6.85 18.54 10.74
N GLY A 157 -6.91 18.31 12.04
CA GLY A 157 -8.17 18.29 12.80
C GLY A 157 -8.86 16.92 12.79
N GLY A 158 -10.13 16.91 13.17
CA GLY A 158 -10.94 15.72 13.37
C GLY A 158 -12.29 16.01 14.05
N VAL A 159 -13.04 14.97 14.39
CA VAL A 159 -14.36 15.06 15.03
C VAL A 159 -14.28 15.85 16.34
N ALA A 160 -13.27 15.55 17.18
CA ALA A 160 -13.04 16.22 18.45
C ALA A 160 -12.77 17.74 18.31
N SER A 161 -12.18 18.18 17.20
CA SER A 161 -11.94 19.60 16.90
C SER A 161 -13.07 20.27 16.12
N GLY A 162 -14.18 19.54 15.89
CA GLY A 162 -15.39 20.06 15.24
C GLY A 162 -15.42 19.93 13.72
N PHE A 163 -14.39 19.34 13.10
CA PHE A 163 -14.38 19.10 11.66
C PHE A 163 -15.25 17.89 11.34
N LYS A 164 -16.50 18.10 10.90
CA LYS A 164 -17.44 16.99 10.61
C LYS A 164 -17.32 16.44 9.19
N HIS A 165 -16.70 17.20 8.29
CA HIS A 165 -16.36 16.82 6.92
C HIS A 165 -15.45 17.91 6.35
N ALA A 166 -14.79 17.65 5.21
CA ALA A 166 -14.06 18.68 4.47
C ALA A 166 -15.05 19.77 4.03
N GLU A 167 -15.26 20.76 4.90
CA GLU A 167 -15.84 22.04 4.52
C GLU A 167 -14.92 22.61 3.44
N THR A 168 -15.47 22.85 2.25
CA THR A 168 -14.83 23.60 1.17
C THR A 168 -14.17 24.83 1.78
N ASN A 169 -12.86 24.99 1.55
CA ASN A 169 -12.01 26.03 2.14
C ASN A 169 -12.79 27.33 2.39
N ALA A 170 -12.67 27.90 3.59
CA ALA A 170 -13.21 29.24 3.84
C ALA A 170 -12.70 30.19 2.75
N ALA A 171 -13.56 31.08 2.25
CA ALA A 171 -13.23 31.91 1.09
C ALA A 171 -11.91 32.69 1.32
N GLY A 172 -10.87 32.35 0.55
CA GLY A 172 -9.54 32.98 0.61
C GLY A 172 -8.48 32.26 1.46
N GLU A 173 -8.80 31.14 2.10
CA GLU A 173 -7.79 30.33 2.81
C GLU A 173 -6.85 29.63 1.82
N LYS A 174 -5.54 29.80 2.01
CA LYS A 174 -4.49 29.14 1.23
C LYS A 174 -3.93 27.94 1.97
N LYS A 175 -3.71 26.83 1.26
CA LYS A 175 -3.14 25.60 1.84
C LYS A 175 -1.97 25.12 1.00
N LEU A 176 -0.90 24.70 1.67
CA LEU A 176 0.27 24.11 1.04
C LEU A 176 0.30 22.61 1.34
N TYR A 177 0.51 21.79 0.32
CA TYR A 177 0.69 20.36 0.45
C TYR A 177 2.05 19.93 -0.07
N GLN A 178 2.73 19.04 0.64
CA GLN A 178 3.92 18.35 0.20
C GLN A 178 3.51 17.00 -0.40
N VAL A 179 4.07 16.69 -1.57
CA VAL A 179 3.90 15.41 -2.28
C VAL A 179 5.23 14.69 -2.24
N LYS A 180 5.27 13.58 -1.52
CA LYS A 180 6.52 12.82 -1.28
C LYS A 180 6.28 11.32 -1.42
N GLY A 181 7.26 10.62 -1.98
CA GLY A 181 7.37 9.16 -1.98
C GLY A 181 7.79 8.59 -3.33
N LYS A 182 8.28 7.34 -3.37
CA LYS A 182 8.60 6.64 -4.63
C LYS A 182 7.42 5.80 -5.12
N ARG A 183 7.13 4.70 -4.41
CA ARG A 183 6.04 3.76 -4.74
C ARG A 183 4.70 4.13 -4.11
N ASN A 184 4.75 4.84 -2.98
CA ASN A 184 3.64 5.11 -2.09
C ASN A 184 3.50 6.62 -1.84
N ILE A 185 2.92 7.35 -2.81
CA ILE A 185 2.83 8.81 -2.74
C ILE A 185 1.87 9.26 -1.64
N ARG A 186 2.38 10.12 -0.75
CA ARG A 186 1.61 10.78 0.32
C ARG A 186 1.50 12.26 0.04
N ILE A 187 0.33 12.83 0.32
CA ILE A 187 0.02 14.25 0.15
C ILE A 187 -0.28 14.83 1.53
N ARG A 188 0.67 15.56 2.11
CA ARG A 188 0.54 16.07 3.47
C ARG A 188 0.33 17.58 3.45
N GLN A 189 -0.66 18.08 4.19
CA GLN A 189 -0.75 19.53 4.44
C GLN A 189 0.43 19.97 5.32
N VAL A 190 1.17 20.98 4.87
CA VAL A 190 2.30 21.57 5.58
C VAL A 190 2.04 23.06 5.86
N ASN A 191 2.91 23.69 6.65
CA ASN A 191 2.77 25.11 6.93
C ASN A 191 2.91 25.92 5.64
N LEU A 192 2.07 26.95 5.48
CA LEU A 192 2.13 27.83 4.32
C LEU A 192 3.39 28.71 4.40
N GLY A 193 4.43 28.34 3.66
CA GLY A 193 5.64 29.14 3.52
C GLY A 193 6.85 28.36 3.03
N LEU A 194 7.89 29.11 2.66
CA LEU A 194 9.15 28.58 2.10
C LEU A 194 9.84 27.54 3.00
N ALA A 195 9.75 27.71 4.33
CA ALA A 195 10.39 26.82 5.30
C ALA A 195 9.84 25.38 5.30
N SER A 196 8.68 25.14 4.68
CA SER A 196 8.12 23.80 4.50
C SER A 196 8.41 23.18 3.14
N MET A 197 9.14 23.88 2.28
CA MET A 197 9.50 23.45 0.92
C MET A 197 10.95 22.99 0.83
N ASN A 198 11.28 22.20 -0.19
CA ASN A 198 12.63 21.80 -0.55
C ASN A 198 12.75 21.57 -2.06
N LYS A 199 13.96 21.34 -2.57
CA LYS A 199 14.22 21.10 -4.00
C LYS A 199 13.97 19.66 -4.47
N GLY A 200 13.77 18.71 -3.56
CA GLY A 200 13.62 17.28 -3.85
C GLY A 200 12.19 16.79 -3.98
N ASP A 201 11.21 17.51 -3.44
CA ASP A 201 9.80 17.10 -3.47
C ASP A 201 8.94 17.99 -4.39
N CYS A 202 7.71 17.55 -4.67
CA CYS A 202 6.70 18.37 -5.31
C CYS A 202 5.77 19.02 -4.26
N PHE A 203 5.27 20.23 -4.54
CA PHE A 203 4.37 20.96 -3.64
C PHE A 203 3.13 21.47 -4.37
N ILE A 204 1.98 21.40 -3.72
CA ILE A 204 0.71 21.92 -4.23
C ILE A 204 0.26 23.09 -3.37
N LEU A 205 0.20 24.29 -3.94
CA LEU A 205 -0.33 25.49 -3.28
C LEU A 205 -1.75 25.75 -3.79
N ASP A 206 -2.72 25.40 -2.97
CA ASP A 206 -4.13 25.73 -3.19
C ASP A 206 -4.38 27.17 -2.73
N ALA A 207 -4.61 28.08 -3.68
CA ALA A 207 -4.94 29.47 -3.44
C ALA A 207 -6.36 29.85 -3.88
N GLY A 208 -7.30 28.88 -3.82
CA GLY A 208 -8.69 29.10 -4.20
C GLY A 208 -8.87 29.07 -5.71
N THR A 209 -8.80 30.22 -6.39
CA THR A 209 -9.05 30.31 -7.84
C THR A 209 -7.89 29.76 -8.68
N GLU A 210 -6.68 29.72 -8.12
CA GLU A 210 -5.50 29.16 -8.75
C GLU A 210 -4.89 28.10 -7.82
N ILE A 211 -4.49 26.97 -8.39
CA ILE A 211 -3.78 25.89 -7.71
C ILE A 211 -2.43 25.78 -8.41
N TYR A 212 -1.34 25.96 -7.67
CA TYR A 212 0.00 25.85 -8.23
C TYR A 212 0.61 24.49 -7.88
N VAL A 213 1.23 23.83 -8.86
CA VAL A 213 2.04 22.64 -8.68
C VAL A 213 3.49 23.05 -8.87
N PHE A 214 4.23 23.21 -7.77
CA PHE A 214 5.66 23.45 -7.81
C PHE A 214 6.40 22.12 -7.87
N VAL A 215 7.26 21.96 -8.87
CA VAL A 215 8.09 20.76 -9.06
C VAL A 215 9.51 21.10 -8.66
N GLY A 216 10.02 20.48 -7.59
CA GLY A 216 11.40 20.62 -7.18
C GLY A 216 12.37 20.20 -8.28
N ALA A 217 13.52 20.87 -8.39
CA ALA A 217 14.52 20.60 -9.44
C ALA A 217 15.08 19.16 -9.40
N LYS A 218 14.97 18.48 -8.25
CA LYS A 218 15.39 17.09 -8.06
C LYS A 218 14.21 16.12 -7.84
N ALA A 219 12.98 16.60 -8.02
CA ALA A 219 11.79 15.77 -7.81
C ALA A 219 11.67 14.69 -8.87
N LYS A 220 11.21 13.50 -8.46
CA LYS A 220 11.10 12.35 -9.35
C LYS A 220 9.94 12.52 -10.33
N ARG A 221 10.02 11.90 -11.51
CA ARG A 221 8.94 11.93 -12.53
C ARG A 221 7.62 11.39 -11.98
N THR A 222 7.67 10.35 -11.15
CA THR A 222 6.49 9.76 -10.47
C THR A 222 5.82 10.75 -9.52
N GLU A 223 6.61 11.49 -8.71
CA GLU A 223 6.13 12.53 -7.82
C GLU A 223 5.49 13.69 -8.60
N ARG A 224 6.10 14.12 -9.71
CA ARG A 224 5.54 15.15 -10.61
C ARG A 224 4.15 14.76 -11.14
N LEU A 225 4.02 13.57 -11.73
CA LEU A 225 2.76 13.09 -12.29
C LEU A 225 1.66 13.00 -11.23
N LYS A 226 2.04 12.56 -10.02
CA LYS A 226 1.11 12.41 -8.89
C LYS A 226 0.73 13.74 -8.29
N ALA A 227 1.64 14.70 -8.20
CA ALA A 227 1.34 16.07 -7.78
C ALA A 227 0.34 16.74 -8.75
N ILE A 228 0.50 16.55 -10.05
CA ILE A 228 -0.45 17.04 -11.07
C ILE A 228 -1.82 16.35 -10.91
N SER A 229 -1.86 15.03 -10.74
CA SER A 229 -3.10 14.29 -10.50
C SER A 229 -3.83 14.78 -9.25
N ALA A 230 -3.10 14.92 -8.14
CA ALA A 230 -3.62 15.43 -6.87
C ALA A 230 -4.14 16.87 -6.97
N ALA A 231 -3.45 17.75 -7.69
CA ALA A 231 -3.90 19.13 -7.91
C ALA A 231 -5.21 19.19 -8.72
N ASN A 232 -5.35 18.34 -9.74
CA ASN A 232 -6.62 18.20 -10.47
C ASN A 232 -7.73 17.64 -9.56
N GLN A 233 -7.42 16.70 -8.68
CA GLN A 233 -8.38 16.18 -7.72
C GLN A 233 -8.82 17.27 -6.72
N ILE A 234 -7.90 18.10 -6.23
CA ILE A 234 -8.23 19.26 -5.38
C ILE A 234 -9.13 20.24 -6.15
N ARG A 235 -8.81 20.56 -7.41
CA ARG A 235 -9.65 21.39 -8.27
C ARG A 235 -11.08 20.84 -8.35
N ASP A 236 -11.22 19.55 -8.64
CA ASP A 236 -12.51 18.93 -8.93
C ASP A 236 -13.34 18.70 -7.66
N GLN A 237 -12.70 18.21 -6.59
CA GLN A 237 -13.38 17.85 -5.34
C GLN A 237 -13.61 19.04 -4.41
N ASP A 238 -12.60 19.90 -4.24
CA ASP A 238 -12.64 20.98 -3.24
C ASP A 238 -13.11 22.31 -3.86
N HIS A 239 -12.92 22.51 -5.18
CA HIS A 239 -13.31 23.74 -5.88
C HIS A 239 -14.38 23.56 -6.96
N ALA A 240 -14.94 22.36 -7.10
CA ALA A 240 -15.95 22.01 -8.09
C ALA A 240 -15.52 22.33 -9.54
N GLY A 241 -14.25 22.10 -9.86
CA GLY A 241 -13.69 22.27 -11.21
C GLY A 241 -13.36 23.72 -11.59
N ARG A 242 -13.61 24.70 -10.72
CA ARG A 242 -13.54 26.14 -11.08
C ARG A 242 -12.14 26.75 -10.98
N SER A 243 -11.18 26.05 -10.37
CA SER A 243 -9.82 26.55 -10.18
C SER A 243 -8.93 26.25 -11.38
N LYS A 244 -8.00 27.15 -11.69
CA LYS A 244 -6.96 26.92 -12.70
C LYS A 244 -5.76 26.22 -12.07
N VAL A 245 -5.33 25.09 -12.64
CA VAL A 245 -4.06 24.44 -12.24
C VAL A 245 -2.91 25.05 -13.05
N VAL A 246 -1.84 25.48 -12.38
CA VAL A 246 -0.63 26.07 -12.96
C VAL A 246 0.56 25.24 -12.54
N ILE A 247 1.35 24.75 -13.50
CA ILE A 247 2.56 23.97 -13.23
C ILE A 247 3.74 24.93 -13.21
N VAL A 248 4.57 24.84 -12.17
CA VAL A 248 5.77 25.64 -11.96
C VAL A 248 6.95 24.67 -11.87
N ASP A 249 7.49 24.32 -13.03
CA ASP A 249 8.67 23.45 -13.20
C ASP A 249 9.80 24.22 -13.89
N ASP A 250 10.81 23.51 -14.39
CA ASP A 250 11.97 24.06 -15.11
C ASP A 250 11.61 24.83 -16.38
N SER A 251 10.44 24.54 -16.97
CA SER A 251 9.93 25.23 -18.15
C SER A 251 9.16 26.52 -17.84
N ALA A 252 8.89 26.81 -16.57
CA ALA A 252 8.09 27.96 -16.15
C ALA A 252 8.83 29.29 -16.38
N THR A 253 8.07 30.31 -16.79
CA THR A 253 8.62 31.66 -16.99
C THR A 253 9.01 32.30 -15.66
N ALA A 254 9.95 33.25 -15.68
CA ALA A 254 10.37 33.99 -14.49
C ALA A 254 9.18 34.68 -13.78
N ASP A 255 8.18 35.13 -14.55
CA ASP A 255 6.97 35.75 -14.01
C ASP A 255 6.05 34.73 -13.32
N GLU A 256 5.92 33.51 -13.84
CA GLU A 256 5.15 32.43 -13.21
C GLU A 256 5.79 31.98 -11.89
N VAL A 257 7.11 31.80 -11.88
CA VAL A 257 7.88 31.49 -10.67
C VAL A 257 7.73 32.61 -9.64
N LYS A 258 7.88 33.87 -10.05
CA LYS A 258 7.71 35.03 -9.16
C LYS A 258 6.29 35.11 -8.60
N LYS A 259 5.27 34.86 -9.43
CA LYS A 259 3.86 34.82 -9.00
C LYS A 259 3.63 33.73 -7.95
N PHE A 260 4.20 32.55 -8.14
CA PHE A 260 4.11 31.46 -7.17
C PHE A 260 4.63 31.89 -5.78
N PHE A 261 5.87 32.39 -5.68
CA PHE A 261 6.43 32.81 -4.39
C PHE A 261 5.69 33.99 -3.78
N GLN A 262 5.14 34.91 -4.59
CA GLN A 262 4.26 35.97 -4.10
C GLN A 262 2.98 35.41 -3.48
N VAL A 263 2.36 34.40 -4.09
CA VAL A 263 1.14 33.76 -3.55
C VAL A 263 1.46 32.94 -2.30
N LEU A 264 2.62 32.29 -2.25
CA LEU A 264 3.11 31.52 -1.10
C LEU A 264 3.33 32.40 0.15
N GLY A 265 3.71 33.67 -0.05
CA GLY A 265 3.97 34.63 1.02
C GLY A 265 5.41 35.17 1.07
N GLY A 266 6.23 34.90 0.06
CA GLY A 266 7.62 35.34 -0.08
C GLY A 266 8.60 34.20 -0.40
N GLY A 267 9.84 34.58 -0.70
CA GLY A 267 10.94 33.65 -1.01
C GLY A 267 11.35 33.61 -2.48
N SER A 268 12.33 32.76 -2.78
CA SER A 268 12.84 32.52 -4.14
C SER A 268 13.38 31.10 -4.31
N LEU A 269 13.62 30.66 -5.55
CA LEU A 269 14.21 29.34 -5.86
C LEU A 269 15.56 29.11 -5.16
N ASN A 270 16.37 30.17 -5.01
CA ASN A 270 17.71 30.08 -4.44
C ASN A 270 17.70 29.91 -2.91
N GLU A 271 16.60 30.24 -2.26
CA GLU A 271 16.42 30.15 -0.81
C GLU A 271 15.84 28.78 -0.37
N LEU A 272 15.51 27.90 -1.34
CA LEU A 272 14.98 26.57 -1.04
C LEU A 272 16.07 25.64 -0.46
N PRO A 273 15.78 24.94 0.65
CA PRO A 273 16.65 23.88 1.17
C PRO A 273 16.85 22.72 0.18
N ASP A 274 18.01 22.06 0.26
CA ASP A 274 18.30 20.83 -0.49
C ASP A 274 17.61 19.59 0.12
N GLU A 275 17.59 18.49 -0.63
CA GLU A 275 16.78 17.26 -0.44
C GLU A 275 16.92 16.57 0.94
N ASN A 276 18.06 16.71 1.63
CA ASN A 276 18.33 16.03 2.91
C ASN A 276 17.48 16.52 4.09
N TYR A 277 16.65 17.55 3.91
CA TYR A 277 15.74 18.05 4.92
C TYR A 277 14.46 17.19 4.99
N GLY A 278 14.61 15.91 5.35
CA GLY A 278 13.48 14.97 5.36
C GLY A 278 13.75 13.52 5.74
N GLY A 279 15.02 13.11 5.91
CA GLY A 279 15.39 11.73 6.23
C GLY A 279 15.47 10.83 4.98
N ASP A 280 16.44 9.92 4.98
CA ASP A 280 16.67 8.94 3.91
C ASP A 280 15.95 7.62 4.26
N ASP A 281 14.84 7.36 3.58
CA ASP A 281 13.98 6.19 3.81
C ASP A 281 14.65 4.88 3.32
N GLN A 282 15.66 4.97 2.45
CA GLN A 282 16.23 3.82 1.72
C GLN A 282 17.22 3.00 2.56
N GLU A 283 17.99 3.62 3.47
CA GLU A 283 18.99 2.94 4.30
C GLU A 283 18.39 2.09 5.44
N PHE A 284 17.15 2.37 5.85
CA PHE A 284 16.46 1.65 6.92
C PHE A 284 15.85 0.33 6.42
N GLU A 285 15.32 0.31 5.20
CA GLU A 285 14.61 -0.83 4.61
C GLU A 285 15.54 -2.00 4.25
N ASN A 286 16.79 -1.73 3.87
CA ASN A 286 17.73 -2.74 3.35
C ASN A 286 18.40 -3.64 4.42
N LYS A 287 18.30 -3.32 5.72
CA LYS A 287 19.03 -4.03 6.80
C LYS A 287 18.25 -5.15 7.51
N GLN A 288 16.96 -5.35 7.25
CA GLN A 288 16.08 -6.11 8.15
C GLN A 288 15.51 -7.45 7.63
N ASP A 289 15.75 -7.83 6.36
CA ASP A 289 15.24 -9.10 5.78
C ASP A 289 15.87 -10.39 6.39
N ALA A 290 16.87 -10.25 7.27
CA ALA A 290 17.65 -11.35 7.81
C ALA A 290 17.05 -12.06 9.05
N THR A 291 15.94 -11.59 9.64
CA THR A 291 15.50 -12.09 10.98
C THR A 291 14.00 -12.37 11.15
N VAL A 292 13.36 -12.99 10.16
CA VAL A 292 11.96 -13.44 10.30
C VAL A 292 11.83 -14.51 11.41
N THR A 293 11.01 -14.24 12.41
CA THR A 293 10.86 -15.11 13.61
C THR A 293 9.39 -15.44 13.89
N LEU A 294 9.10 -16.70 14.23
CA LEU A 294 7.75 -17.15 14.61
C LEU A 294 7.64 -17.35 16.13
N TYR A 295 6.60 -16.79 16.73
CA TYR A 295 6.29 -16.87 18.16
C TYR A 295 4.91 -17.50 18.39
N LYS A 296 4.79 -18.29 19.48
CA LYS A 296 3.48 -18.74 19.98
C LYS A 296 2.89 -17.71 20.93
N ILE A 297 1.59 -17.44 20.81
CA ILE A 297 0.84 -16.64 21.78
C ILE A 297 0.18 -17.60 22.79
N SER A 298 0.58 -17.54 24.05
CA SER A 298 -0.01 -18.33 25.16
C SER A 298 -0.94 -17.48 26.04
N ASP A 299 -2.06 -18.06 26.46
CA ASP A 299 -3.14 -17.41 27.23
C ASP A 299 -3.06 -17.62 28.75
N SER A 300 -2.09 -18.38 29.25
CA SER A 300 -2.21 -18.93 30.61
C SER A 300 -1.97 -17.94 31.76
N THR A 301 -1.48 -16.71 31.51
CA THR A 301 -1.07 -15.81 32.62
C THR A 301 -1.34 -14.31 32.43
N GLY A 302 -2.00 -13.87 31.35
CA GLY A 302 -2.23 -12.43 31.10
C GLY A 302 -0.96 -11.61 30.84
N LYS A 303 0.22 -12.24 30.86
CA LYS A 303 1.48 -11.72 30.35
C LYS A 303 1.71 -12.43 29.01
N VAL A 304 1.83 -11.70 27.91
CA VAL A 304 2.14 -12.30 26.60
C VAL A 304 3.53 -12.91 26.70
N VAL A 305 3.60 -14.22 26.96
CA VAL A 305 4.84 -14.98 26.89
C VAL A 305 4.96 -15.42 25.43
N SER A 306 5.63 -14.62 24.63
CA SER A 306 6.02 -14.99 23.27
C SER A 306 7.13 -16.04 23.37
N GLU A 307 6.77 -17.32 23.34
CA GLU A 307 7.77 -18.39 23.19
C GLU A 307 8.22 -18.41 21.73
N LYS A 308 9.51 -18.17 21.50
CA LYS A 308 10.10 -18.26 20.16
C LYS A 308 10.06 -19.72 19.71
N ILE A 309 9.32 -19.99 18.64
CA ILE A 309 9.16 -21.35 18.09
C ILE A 309 10.32 -21.68 17.16
N SER A 310 10.61 -20.79 16.21
CA SER A 310 11.59 -21.06 15.15
C SER A 310 12.03 -19.80 14.40
N GLU A 311 13.13 -19.96 13.68
CA GLU A 311 13.61 -19.06 12.63
C GLU A 311 13.51 -19.79 11.27
N LYS A 312 13.77 -19.11 10.15
CA LYS A 312 13.74 -19.74 8.82
C LYS A 312 14.63 -21.02 8.78
N PRO A 313 14.19 -22.10 8.11
CA PRO A 313 12.97 -22.21 7.31
C PRO A 313 11.72 -22.51 8.16
N LEU A 314 10.68 -21.70 8.01
CA LEU A 314 9.39 -21.94 8.67
C LEU A 314 8.58 -22.96 7.85
N THR A 315 7.81 -23.81 8.52
CA THR A 315 6.93 -24.81 7.87
C THR A 315 5.49 -24.67 8.33
N GLN A 316 4.53 -24.97 7.45
CA GLN A 316 3.09 -24.78 7.71
C GLN A 316 2.61 -25.53 8.97
N LYS A 317 3.22 -26.69 9.27
CA LYS A 317 2.91 -27.51 10.46
C LYS A 317 3.22 -26.82 11.79
N MET A 318 3.99 -25.73 11.79
CA MET A 318 4.27 -24.95 12.99
C MET A 318 3.06 -24.13 13.46
N LEU A 319 2.04 -23.94 12.60
CA LEU A 319 0.80 -23.25 12.93
C LEU A 319 -0.27 -24.27 13.37
N ASN A 320 -0.57 -24.29 14.67
CA ASN A 320 -1.61 -25.14 15.24
C ASN A 320 -2.96 -24.42 15.25
N SER A 321 -4.00 -25.01 14.64
CA SER A 321 -5.35 -24.47 14.57
C SER A 321 -6.02 -24.16 15.93
N ASP A 322 -5.52 -24.71 17.03
CA ASP A 322 -6.02 -24.42 18.39
C ASP A 322 -5.37 -23.18 19.03
N ASP A 323 -4.30 -22.67 18.42
CA ASP A 323 -3.46 -21.62 19.00
C ASP A 323 -3.43 -20.36 18.11
N SER A 324 -2.80 -19.28 18.61
CA SER A 324 -2.46 -18.08 17.83
C SER A 324 -0.95 -17.85 17.80
N PHE A 325 -0.44 -17.24 16.74
CA PHE A 325 0.99 -17.06 16.48
C PHE A 325 1.31 -15.65 16.01
N ILE A 326 2.50 -15.15 16.32
CA ILE A 326 3.06 -13.91 15.76
C ILE A 326 4.20 -14.28 14.82
N LEU A 327 4.09 -13.89 13.56
CA LEU A 327 5.19 -13.92 12.61
C LEU A 327 5.77 -12.50 12.55
N ASP A 328 6.94 -12.34 13.13
CA ASP A 328 7.68 -11.09 13.12
C ASP A 328 8.54 -11.02 11.86
N THR A 329 8.23 -10.08 10.97
CA THR A 329 8.93 -9.92 9.70
C THR A 329 9.94 -8.79 9.72
N VAL A 330 9.97 -8.00 10.81
CA VAL A 330 10.78 -6.80 11.02
C VAL A 330 10.54 -5.69 9.99
N THR A 331 10.72 -5.94 8.69
CA THR A 331 10.57 -4.99 7.58
C THR A 331 9.13 -4.60 7.27
N SER A 332 8.20 -5.56 7.29
CA SER A 332 6.82 -5.37 6.84
C SER A 332 5.81 -5.33 8.00
N GLY A 333 6.32 -5.24 9.23
CA GLY A 333 5.57 -5.36 10.48
C GLY A 333 5.36 -6.80 10.93
N ILE A 334 4.27 -7.05 11.66
CA ILE A 334 3.98 -8.36 12.24
C ILE A 334 2.67 -8.93 11.69
N PHE A 335 2.65 -10.24 11.44
CA PHE A 335 1.41 -10.98 11.20
C PHE A 335 0.96 -11.71 12.46
N VAL A 336 -0.34 -11.66 12.73
CA VAL A 336 -0.97 -12.37 13.85
C VAL A 336 -1.87 -13.44 13.26
N TRP A 337 -1.39 -14.67 13.22
CA TRP A 337 -2.18 -15.80 12.72
C TRP A 337 -3.04 -16.37 13.84
N VAL A 338 -4.31 -16.58 13.55
CA VAL A 338 -5.32 -17.03 14.52
C VAL A 338 -5.95 -18.32 14.03
N GLY A 339 -5.73 -19.40 14.77
CA GLY A 339 -6.26 -20.72 14.44
C GLY A 339 -7.79 -20.75 14.42
N LYS A 340 -8.38 -21.55 13.52
CA LYS A 340 -9.82 -21.62 13.31
C LYS A 340 -10.57 -22.14 14.54
N ARG A 341 -9.90 -22.92 15.41
CA ARG A 341 -10.46 -23.46 16.65
C ARG A 341 -10.19 -22.58 17.88
N SER A 342 -9.52 -21.44 17.70
CA SER A 342 -9.38 -20.44 18.76
C SER A 342 -10.73 -19.86 19.19
N THR A 343 -10.82 -19.50 20.46
CA THR A 343 -12.01 -18.92 21.07
C THR A 343 -12.29 -17.50 20.53
N THR A 344 -13.54 -17.03 20.61
CA THR A 344 -13.89 -15.64 20.26
C THR A 344 -13.10 -14.63 21.09
N GLN A 345 -12.84 -14.94 22.37
CA GLN A 345 -12.02 -14.09 23.24
C GLN A 345 -10.57 -14.01 22.74
N GLU A 346 -9.97 -15.12 22.29
CA GLU A 346 -8.63 -15.12 21.70
C GLU A 346 -8.58 -14.36 20.37
N LYS A 347 -9.63 -14.44 19.55
CA LYS A 347 -9.74 -13.66 18.31
C LYS A 347 -9.72 -12.16 18.56
N VAL A 348 -10.41 -11.70 19.60
CA VAL A 348 -10.45 -10.29 20.05
C VAL A 348 -9.12 -9.90 20.69
N ASP A 349 -8.57 -10.77 21.53
CA ASP A 349 -7.35 -10.47 22.27
C ASP A 349 -6.09 -10.61 21.41
N ALA A 350 -6.14 -11.26 20.24
CA ALA A 350 -5.01 -11.42 19.32
C ALA A 350 -4.37 -10.07 18.95
N LEU A 351 -5.17 -9.05 18.63
CA LEU A 351 -4.67 -7.71 18.31
C LEU A 351 -4.08 -7.00 19.54
N LYS A 352 -4.70 -7.16 20.71
CA LYS A 352 -4.15 -6.61 21.97
C LYS A 352 -2.82 -7.28 22.33
N LYS A 353 -2.74 -8.60 22.18
CA LYS A 353 -1.54 -9.40 22.45
C LYS A 353 -0.41 -9.00 21.49
N ALA A 354 -0.72 -8.70 20.23
CA ALA A 354 0.22 -8.16 19.26
C ALA A 354 0.74 -6.76 19.65
N GLN A 355 -0.14 -5.86 20.12
CA GLN A 355 0.27 -4.54 20.61
C GLN A 355 1.17 -4.64 21.85
N VAL A 356 0.86 -5.56 22.77
CA VAL A 356 1.70 -5.85 23.95
C VAL A 356 3.04 -6.45 23.54
N PHE A 357 3.07 -7.33 22.53
CA PHE A 357 4.30 -7.90 21.97
C PHE A 357 5.20 -6.79 21.40
N LEU A 358 4.66 -5.88 20.59
CA LEU A 358 5.41 -4.76 20.04
C LEU A 358 6.00 -3.88 21.16
N SER A 359 5.17 -3.52 22.14
CA SER A 359 5.58 -2.67 23.27
C SER A 359 6.65 -3.35 24.14
N SER A 360 6.54 -4.66 24.38
CA SER A 360 7.47 -5.42 25.21
C SER A 360 8.83 -5.67 24.55
N ASN A 361 8.86 -5.67 23.21
CA ASN A 361 10.08 -5.86 22.41
C ASN A 361 10.64 -4.52 21.88
N ASN A 362 10.17 -3.38 22.40
CA ASN A 362 10.61 -2.03 22.01
C ASN A 362 10.45 -1.72 20.51
N TYR A 363 9.44 -2.30 19.85
CA TYR A 363 9.07 -1.90 18.50
C TYR A 363 8.41 -0.51 18.52
N PRO A 364 8.59 0.29 17.47
CA PRO A 364 7.86 1.54 17.33
C PRO A 364 6.34 1.35 17.34
N ALA A 365 5.60 2.32 17.88
CA ALA A 365 4.14 2.24 17.99
C ALA A 365 3.41 2.20 16.62
N TRP A 366 4.10 2.63 15.56
CA TRP A 366 3.62 2.64 14.19
C TRP A 366 3.84 1.33 13.43
N THR A 367 4.50 0.32 14.04
CA THR A 367 4.67 -0.99 13.40
C THR A 367 3.31 -1.58 13.01
N SER A 368 3.18 -1.98 11.74
CA SER A 368 1.95 -2.54 11.19
C SER A 368 1.63 -3.90 11.81
N ILE A 369 0.33 -4.16 11.97
CA ILE A 369 -0.20 -5.43 12.50
C ILE A 369 -1.22 -5.97 11.51
N THR A 370 -0.96 -7.15 10.96
CA THR A 370 -1.88 -7.83 10.03
C THR A 370 -2.41 -9.10 10.69
N ARG A 371 -3.70 -9.12 11.04
CA ARG A 371 -4.36 -10.30 11.58
C ARG A 371 -4.88 -11.19 10.46
N VAL A 372 -4.54 -12.47 10.56
CA VAL A 372 -4.84 -13.49 9.56
C VAL A 372 -5.54 -14.66 10.24
N ILE A 373 -6.63 -15.16 9.63
CA ILE A 373 -7.36 -16.34 10.11
C ILE A 373 -6.87 -17.57 9.35
N GLU A 374 -6.82 -18.72 10.03
CA GLU A 374 -6.56 -20.02 9.39
C GLU A 374 -7.50 -20.30 8.20
N GLY A 375 -6.91 -20.58 7.04
CA GLY A 375 -7.61 -20.81 5.77
C GLY A 375 -7.96 -19.54 5.00
N GLY A 376 -7.72 -18.35 5.57
CA GLY A 376 -7.87 -17.04 4.95
C GLY A 376 -6.52 -16.34 4.73
N GLU A 377 -5.41 -17.08 4.71
CA GLU A 377 -4.09 -16.48 4.68
C GLU A 377 -3.81 -15.73 3.37
N PRO A 378 -3.32 -14.48 3.43
CA PRO A 378 -2.88 -13.78 2.24
C PRO A 378 -1.54 -14.36 1.76
N SER A 379 -1.29 -14.31 0.46
CA SER A 379 -0.06 -14.85 -0.15
C SER A 379 1.22 -14.29 0.48
N VAL A 380 1.22 -13.01 0.88
CA VAL A 380 2.36 -12.38 1.58
C VAL A 380 2.71 -13.09 2.89
N PHE A 381 1.74 -13.66 3.60
CA PHE A 381 1.98 -14.47 4.80
C PHE A 381 2.52 -15.86 4.43
N LYS A 382 1.90 -16.51 3.43
CA LYS A 382 2.25 -17.86 2.98
C LYS A 382 3.71 -17.96 2.53
N ASN A 383 4.22 -16.92 1.88
CA ASN A 383 5.59 -16.86 1.32
C ASN A 383 6.71 -16.98 2.37
N TYR A 384 6.41 -16.78 3.66
CA TYR A 384 7.40 -16.99 4.72
C TYR A 384 7.60 -18.48 5.09
N PHE A 385 6.72 -19.37 4.61
CA PHE A 385 6.76 -20.80 4.90
C PHE A 385 7.21 -21.58 3.66
N SER A 386 8.18 -22.48 3.83
CA SER A 386 8.85 -23.18 2.71
C SER A 386 8.01 -24.29 2.07
N ASP A 387 6.99 -24.78 2.77
CA ASP A 387 6.19 -25.95 2.37
C ASP A 387 4.68 -25.68 2.32
N TRP A 388 4.27 -24.41 2.21
CA TRP A 388 2.86 -24.02 2.25
C TRP A 388 2.03 -24.73 1.16
N ARG A 389 0.95 -25.42 1.57
CA ARG A 389 -0.01 -26.06 0.66
C ARG A 389 -1.43 -25.64 0.99
N ASP A 390 -2.15 -25.14 -0.01
CA ASP A 390 -3.56 -24.80 0.13
C ASP A 390 -4.43 -26.06 0.08
N ALA A 391 -5.04 -26.42 1.21
CA ALA A 391 -5.94 -27.58 1.31
C ALA A 391 -7.15 -27.48 0.35
N ALA A 392 -7.53 -26.27 -0.06
CA ALA A 392 -8.61 -26.01 -1.00
C ALA A 392 -8.31 -26.45 -2.45
N LEU A 393 -7.03 -26.52 -2.85
CA LEU A 393 -6.64 -26.95 -4.20
C LEU A 393 -6.71 -28.47 -4.41
N LEU A 394 -6.68 -29.26 -3.33
CA LEU A 394 -6.70 -30.74 -3.40
C LEU A 394 -8.09 -31.35 -3.12
N GLY A 395 -9.03 -30.59 -2.56
CA GLY A 395 -10.39 -31.08 -2.23
C GLY A 395 -11.37 -31.12 -3.40
N GLY A 396 -11.06 -30.44 -4.52
CA GLY A 396 -11.97 -30.26 -5.66
C GLY A 396 -11.92 -31.33 -6.75
N LEU A 397 -10.94 -32.24 -6.74
CA LEU A 397 -10.72 -33.21 -7.84
C LEU A 397 -11.21 -34.63 -7.57
N ASN A 398 -12.08 -34.85 -6.59
CA ASN A 398 -12.70 -36.16 -6.39
C ASN A 398 -14.12 -36.07 -5.83
N LYS A 399 -15.11 -35.84 -6.71
CA LYS A 399 -16.41 -36.55 -6.72
C LYS A 399 -16.98 -36.51 -8.14
N GLY A 400 -17.13 -37.69 -8.75
CA GLY A 400 -17.69 -37.85 -10.09
C GLY A 400 -19.15 -37.41 -10.20
N GLY A 401 -19.52 -36.93 -11.38
CA GLY A 401 -20.90 -36.61 -11.75
C GLY A 401 -20.98 -35.73 -13.00
N ASN A 402 -21.07 -36.37 -14.18
CA ASN A 402 -21.47 -35.88 -15.50
C ASN A 402 -21.38 -34.37 -15.83
N SER A 403 -20.48 -34.04 -16.76
CA SER A 403 -20.67 -32.94 -17.72
C SER A 403 -20.36 -33.43 -19.14
N PRO A 404 -20.99 -32.85 -20.18
CA PRO A 404 -21.04 -33.45 -21.52
C PRO A 404 -19.71 -33.30 -22.25
N SER A 405 -19.31 -34.38 -22.91
CA SER A 405 -18.17 -34.45 -23.83
C SER A 405 -18.37 -33.56 -25.06
N PRO A 406 -17.37 -32.77 -25.49
CA PRO A 406 -17.21 -32.38 -26.89
C PRO A 406 -16.43 -33.45 -27.64
N SER A 407 -17.01 -33.90 -28.74
CA SER A 407 -16.52 -34.93 -29.66
C SER A 407 -15.09 -34.70 -30.18
N PRO A 408 -14.34 -35.78 -30.49
CA PRO A 408 -13.00 -35.66 -31.04
C PRO A 408 -13.07 -35.40 -32.56
N THR A 409 -12.70 -34.20 -32.99
CA THR A 409 -12.42 -33.95 -34.40
C THR A 409 -10.94 -34.19 -34.65
N THR A 410 -10.65 -35.35 -35.24
CA THR A 410 -9.38 -35.69 -35.87
C THR A 410 -8.92 -34.55 -36.77
N ARG A 411 -7.78 -33.91 -36.46
CA ARG A 411 -7.04 -33.12 -37.44
C ARG A 411 -5.66 -33.71 -37.64
N THR A 412 -5.55 -34.36 -38.79
CA THR A 412 -4.33 -34.83 -39.45
C THR A 412 -3.30 -33.71 -39.57
N ARG A 413 -2.06 -34.10 -39.27
CA ARG A 413 -0.84 -33.30 -39.36
C ARG A 413 -0.44 -33.05 -40.81
N THR A 414 -0.96 -32.00 -41.44
CA THR A 414 -0.40 -31.40 -42.68
C THR A 414 -0.87 -29.95 -42.84
N GLY A 415 0.09 -29.00 -42.93
CA GLY A 415 -0.13 -27.60 -43.31
C GLY A 415 0.04 -26.61 -42.16
N ARG A 416 1.17 -25.87 -42.15
CA ARG A 416 1.39 -24.72 -41.25
C ARG A 416 0.49 -23.57 -41.71
N ASP A 417 -0.58 -23.29 -40.97
CA ASP A 417 -1.09 -21.92 -40.84
C ASP A 417 -0.30 -21.28 -39.70
N VAL A 418 0.73 -20.51 -40.04
CA VAL A 418 1.40 -19.64 -39.08
C VAL A 418 0.43 -18.48 -38.83
N ARG A 419 -0.33 -18.55 -37.74
CA ARG A 419 -0.98 -17.36 -37.20
C ARG A 419 0.14 -16.41 -36.77
N HIS A 420 0.34 -15.32 -37.50
CA HIS A 420 1.14 -14.20 -37.02
C HIS A 420 0.42 -13.64 -35.79
N ILE A 421 0.96 -13.89 -34.61
CA ILE A 421 0.53 -13.25 -33.37
C ILE A 421 1.48 -12.08 -33.17
N GLU A 422 0.91 -10.91 -32.88
CA GLU A 422 1.70 -9.70 -32.61
C GLU A 422 2.44 -9.85 -31.28
N PRO A 423 3.67 -9.33 -31.17
CA PRO A 423 4.39 -9.34 -29.91
C PRO A 423 3.59 -8.64 -28.81
N ARG A 424 3.71 -9.14 -27.57
CA ARG A 424 2.95 -8.65 -26.43
C ARG A 424 3.89 -8.22 -25.31
N LEU A 425 3.82 -6.94 -24.95
CA LEU A 425 4.50 -6.43 -23.78
C LEU A 425 3.63 -6.60 -22.54
N TYR A 426 4.28 -6.91 -21.43
CA TYR A 426 3.68 -6.98 -20.11
C TYR A 426 4.60 -6.29 -19.11
N TRP A 427 4.02 -5.68 -18.08
CA TRP A 427 4.77 -5.27 -16.91
C TRP A 427 4.46 -6.23 -15.76
N LEU A 428 5.46 -6.44 -14.92
CA LEU A 428 5.40 -7.33 -13.78
C LEU A 428 5.37 -6.53 -12.50
N SER A 429 4.43 -6.85 -11.61
CA SER A 429 4.33 -6.26 -10.30
C SER A 429 4.28 -7.30 -9.22
N ILE A 430 5.00 -7.04 -8.13
CA ILE A 430 5.05 -7.90 -6.95
C ILE A 430 4.47 -7.13 -5.76
N GLU A 431 3.14 -7.00 -5.74
CA GLU A 431 2.43 -6.51 -4.56
C GLU A 431 2.17 -7.69 -3.59
N ASN A 432 1.25 -8.61 -3.95
CA ASN A 432 0.81 -9.72 -3.10
C ASN A 432 0.96 -11.11 -3.75
N LYS A 433 0.92 -11.16 -5.09
CA LYS A 433 1.16 -12.32 -5.94
C LYS A 433 1.83 -11.80 -7.20
N LEU A 434 2.51 -12.68 -7.95
CA LEU A 434 2.98 -12.34 -9.29
C LEU A 434 1.79 -11.83 -10.11
N ASN A 435 1.79 -10.54 -10.44
CA ASN A 435 0.79 -9.95 -11.32
C ASN A 435 1.49 -9.53 -12.60
N ILE A 436 1.05 -10.08 -13.72
CA ILE A 436 1.55 -9.74 -15.04
C ILE A 436 0.38 -9.13 -15.80
N SER A 437 0.55 -7.88 -16.22
CA SER A 437 -0.49 -7.10 -16.87
C SER A 437 -0.02 -6.68 -18.26
N ASN A 438 -0.87 -6.90 -19.26
CA ASN A 438 -0.55 -6.57 -20.65
C ASN A 438 -0.50 -5.05 -20.84
N VAL A 439 0.48 -4.59 -21.62
CA VAL A 439 0.63 -3.21 -22.07
C VAL A 439 0.21 -3.17 -23.55
N PRO A 440 -1.01 -2.71 -23.86
CA PRO A 440 -1.49 -2.63 -25.24
C PRO A 440 -0.82 -1.46 -25.98
N ALA A 441 -0.54 -1.65 -27.28
CA ALA A 441 0.00 -0.60 -28.15
C ALA A 441 1.26 0.09 -27.60
N TYR A 442 2.21 -0.72 -27.13
CA TYR A 442 3.41 -0.27 -26.43
C TYR A 442 4.44 0.45 -27.31
N SER A 443 5.29 1.25 -26.66
CA SER A 443 6.40 2.01 -27.19
C SER A 443 7.64 1.85 -26.28
N GLN A 444 8.79 2.43 -26.65
CA GLN A 444 9.97 2.40 -25.79
C GLN A 444 9.72 3.11 -24.44
N GLU A 445 8.85 4.13 -24.40
CA GLU A 445 8.51 4.86 -23.17
C GLU A 445 7.79 4.00 -22.13
N ASP A 446 7.21 2.86 -22.56
CA ASP A 446 6.55 1.91 -21.68
C ASP A 446 7.53 0.92 -21.03
N LEU A 447 8.82 0.97 -21.39
CA LEU A 447 9.88 0.27 -20.66
C LEU A 447 10.28 1.11 -19.43
N ILE A 448 9.63 0.79 -18.31
CA ILE A 448 9.77 1.51 -17.05
C ILE A 448 11.06 1.08 -16.35
N ASP A 449 11.96 2.03 -16.12
CA ASP A 449 13.31 1.80 -15.57
C ASP A 449 13.33 1.25 -14.13
N ASP A 450 12.26 1.40 -13.37
CA ASP A 450 12.12 0.82 -12.03
C ASP A 450 11.31 -0.49 -11.95
N ASP A 451 11.01 -1.11 -13.09
CA ASP A 451 10.24 -2.36 -13.20
C ASP A 451 10.97 -3.46 -14.00
N VAL A 452 10.43 -4.68 -13.93
CA VAL A 452 10.75 -5.79 -14.84
C VAL A 452 9.65 -5.92 -15.89
N MET A 453 10.03 -5.84 -17.16
CA MET A 453 9.15 -5.91 -18.31
C MET A 453 9.31 -7.25 -19.03
N ILE A 454 8.23 -7.78 -19.58
CA ILE A 454 8.21 -9.06 -20.30
C ILE A 454 7.69 -8.82 -21.72
N LEU A 455 8.48 -9.13 -22.73
CA LEU A 455 8.09 -9.06 -24.14
C LEU A 455 8.01 -10.47 -24.72
N ASP A 456 6.79 -10.94 -24.97
CA ASP A 456 6.51 -12.23 -25.60
C ASP A 456 6.43 -12.06 -27.13
N THR A 457 7.30 -12.77 -27.85
CA THR A 457 7.40 -12.73 -29.32
C THR A 457 7.03 -14.07 -29.97
N ASP A 458 6.44 -15.00 -29.19
CA ASP A 458 6.23 -16.43 -29.48
C ASP A 458 7.49 -17.27 -29.71
N GLN A 459 8.57 -16.69 -30.26
CA GLN A 459 9.82 -17.39 -30.53
C GLN A 459 10.78 -17.31 -29.35
N ILE A 460 10.79 -16.15 -28.69
CA ILE A 460 11.58 -15.85 -27.50
C ILE A 460 10.77 -14.94 -26.58
N VAL A 461 10.86 -15.19 -25.27
CA VAL A 461 10.33 -14.28 -24.26
C VAL A 461 11.50 -13.48 -23.70
N TYR A 462 11.49 -12.17 -23.93
CA TYR A 462 12.47 -11.28 -23.35
C TYR A 462 12.00 -10.81 -21.98
N ILE A 463 12.89 -10.90 -20.99
CA ILE A 463 12.71 -10.36 -19.66
C ILE A 463 13.67 -9.19 -19.55
N TRP A 464 13.13 -7.99 -19.74
CA TRP A 464 13.88 -6.73 -19.68
C TRP A 464 13.85 -6.19 -18.25
N ILE A 465 15.01 -5.89 -17.69
CA ILE A 465 15.19 -5.46 -16.31
C ILE A 465 15.68 -4.02 -16.32
N GLY A 466 14.83 -3.11 -15.81
CA GLY A 466 15.17 -1.71 -15.66
C GLY A 466 16.35 -1.48 -14.71
N THR A 467 17.07 -0.37 -14.89
CA THR A 467 18.25 -0.02 -14.08
C THR A 467 17.91 0.15 -12.59
N ASP A 468 16.70 0.61 -12.30
CA ASP A 468 16.17 0.90 -10.96
C ASP A 468 15.22 -0.19 -10.44
N ALA A 469 15.06 -1.30 -11.19
CA ALA A 469 14.19 -2.40 -10.81
C ALA A 469 14.61 -3.01 -9.47
N SER A 470 13.63 -3.40 -8.63
CA SER A 470 14.00 -3.93 -7.32
C SER A 470 14.69 -5.29 -7.42
N ALA A 471 15.71 -5.51 -6.59
CA ALA A 471 16.40 -6.81 -6.50
C ALA A 471 15.42 -7.96 -6.20
N ARG A 472 14.30 -7.66 -5.54
CA ARG A 472 13.20 -8.60 -5.29
C ARG A 472 12.48 -9.01 -6.58
N GLU A 473 12.16 -8.06 -7.46
CA GLU A 473 11.52 -8.32 -8.74
C GLU A 473 12.42 -9.14 -9.66
N GLU A 474 13.69 -8.77 -9.75
CA GLU A 474 14.69 -9.53 -10.49
C GLU A 474 14.81 -10.98 -9.99
N GLN A 475 14.95 -11.18 -8.67
CA GLN A 475 15.12 -12.51 -8.09
C GLN A 475 13.86 -13.39 -8.26
N VAL A 476 12.66 -12.81 -8.13
CA VAL A 476 11.40 -13.56 -8.30
C VAL A 476 11.27 -14.04 -9.74
N VAL A 477 11.55 -13.18 -10.72
CA VAL A 477 11.43 -13.54 -12.14
C VAL A 477 12.45 -14.59 -12.55
N GLN A 478 13.66 -14.53 -12.00
CA GLN A 478 14.69 -15.56 -12.20
C GLN A 478 14.29 -16.91 -11.58
N ASN A 479 13.68 -16.92 -10.39
CA ASN A 479 13.31 -18.16 -9.70
C ASN A 479 11.98 -18.77 -10.21
N HIS A 480 11.09 -17.93 -10.76
CA HIS A 480 9.73 -18.30 -11.19
C HIS A 480 9.50 -18.12 -12.69
N THR A 481 10.55 -18.20 -13.51
CA THR A 481 10.45 -18.03 -14.98
C THR A 481 9.40 -18.95 -15.60
N LYS A 482 9.30 -20.20 -15.11
CA LYS A 482 8.29 -21.14 -15.61
C LYS A 482 6.85 -20.70 -15.31
N ASP A 483 6.60 -20.18 -14.11
CA ASP A 483 5.29 -19.68 -13.72
C ASP A 483 4.90 -18.42 -14.53
N VAL A 484 5.89 -17.58 -14.87
CA VAL A 484 5.72 -16.43 -15.77
C VAL A 484 5.28 -16.87 -17.16
N LEU A 485 5.97 -17.86 -17.75
CA LEU A 485 5.63 -18.42 -19.06
C LEU A 485 4.24 -19.05 -19.09
N ASP A 486 3.90 -19.82 -18.06
CA ASP A 486 2.58 -20.44 -17.92
C ASP A 486 1.48 -19.37 -17.80
N TYR A 487 1.73 -18.28 -17.05
CA TYR A 487 0.77 -17.19 -16.85
C TYR A 487 0.46 -16.43 -18.14
N ILE A 488 1.48 -16.08 -18.94
CA ILE A 488 1.29 -15.36 -20.21
C ILE A 488 0.86 -16.30 -21.35
N HIS A 489 0.76 -17.60 -21.08
CA HIS A 489 0.52 -18.66 -22.06
C HIS A 489 1.54 -18.61 -23.23
N ALA A 490 2.82 -18.46 -22.90
CA ALA A 490 3.89 -18.42 -23.88
C ALA A 490 3.94 -19.71 -24.71
N MET A 491 4.21 -19.59 -26.02
CA MET A 491 4.36 -20.74 -26.91
C MET A 491 5.77 -21.35 -26.93
N THR A 492 6.70 -20.74 -26.20
CA THR A 492 8.12 -21.06 -26.16
C THR A 492 8.63 -21.09 -24.73
N ASP A 493 9.67 -21.90 -24.48
CA ASP A 493 10.46 -21.91 -23.26
C ASP A 493 11.80 -21.18 -23.42
N ASN A 494 12.06 -20.59 -24.60
CA ASN A 494 13.24 -19.80 -24.87
C ASN A 494 13.10 -18.41 -24.24
N VAL A 495 13.95 -18.12 -23.24
CA VAL A 495 13.91 -16.89 -22.45
C VAL A 495 15.26 -16.18 -22.52
N SER A 496 15.24 -14.86 -22.73
CA SER A 496 16.43 -14.01 -22.68
C SER A 496 16.28 -12.90 -21.67
N PHE A 497 17.23 -12.78 -20.75
CA PHE A 497 17.29 -11.70 -19.78
C PHE A 497 18.12 -10.55 -20.35
N ILE A 498 17.55 -9.34 -20.34
CA ILE A 498 18.17 -8.12 -20.88
C ILE A 498 18.20 -7.08 -19.75
N LYS A 499 19.31 -6.37 -19.60
CA LYS A 499 19.42 -5.20 -18.73
C LYS A 499 19.20 -3.93 -19.55
N GLN A 500 18.56 -2.93 -18.95
CA GLN A 500 18.40 -1.61 -19.57
C GLN A 500 19.75 -1.04 -20.03
N GLY A 501 19.82 -0.62 -21.28
CA GLY A 501 21.03 -0.13 -21.95
C GLY A 501 21.82 -1.20 -22.72
N ASP A 502 21.57 -2.50 -22.46
CA ASP A 502 22.20 -3.63 -23.13
C ASP A 502 21.24 -4.34 -24.11
N GLU A 503 20.24 -3.63 -24.66
CA GLU A 503 19.24 -4.24 -25.51
C GLU A 503 19.81 -4.67 -26.88
N PRO A 504 19.58 -5.93 -27.32
CA PRO A 504 19.99 -6.39 -28.63
C PRO A 504 19.11 -5.80 -29.75
N GLU A 505 19.65 -5.68 -30.96
CA GLU A 505 18.93 -5.08 -32.11
C GLU A 505 17.61 -5.82 -32.43
N ASP A 506 17.58 -7.13 -32.29
CA ASP A 506 16.36 -7.93 -32.49
C ASP A 506 15.26 -7.55 -31.48
N PHE A 507 15.61 -7.26 -30.22
CA PHE A 507 14.65 -6.76 -29.21
C PHE A 507 14.12 -5.38 -29.59
N LYS A 508 15.01 -4.45 -29.96
CA LYS A 508 14.65 -3.08 -30.36
C LYS A 508 13.70 -3.05 -31.55
N SER A 509 13.82 -4.02 -32.47
CA SER A 509 12.98 -4.12 -33.68
C SER A 509 11.49 -4.33 -33.41
N TYR A 510 11.12 -4.78 -32.20
CA TYR A 510 9.73 -4.96 -31.79
C TYR A 510 9.05 -3.67 -31.32
N PHE A 511 9.78 -2.54 -31.30
CA PHE A 511 9.27 -1.21 -30.97
C PHE A 511 9.22 -0.36 -32.23
N ASN A 512 8.13 0.39 -32.43
CA ASN A 512 7.93 1.23 -33.63
C ASN A 512 9.03 2.29 -33.83
N SER A 513 9.63 2.74 -32.73
CA SER A 513 10.75 3.69 -32.70
C SER A 513 11.60 3.43 -31.46
N TRP A 514 12.92 3.55 -31.61
CA TRP A 514 13.89 3.42 -30.53
C TRP A 514 14.81 4.65 -30.50
N ASP A 515 14.77 5.42 -29.41
CA ASP A 515 15.67 6.52 -29.09
C ASP A 515 16.78 6.03 -28.13
N PRO A 516 18.04 5.95 -28.59
CA PRO A 516 19.17 5.56 -27.75
C PRO A 516 19.48 6.53 -26.59
N ASN A 517 18.87 7.72 -26.57
CA ASN A 517 19.10 8.75 -25.56
C ASN A 517 17.96 8.89 -24.55
N LEU A 518 16.89 8.09 -24.65
CA LEU A 518 15.70 8.20 -23.80
C LEU A 518 16.02 8.23 -22.30
N TRP A 519 17.01 7.43 -21.87
CA TRP A 519 17.40 7.27 -20.46
C TRP A 519 18.73 7.95 -20.09
N ARG A 520 19.32 8.78 -20.96
CA ARG A 520 20.50 9.55 -20.56
C ARG A 520 20.06 10.70 -19.67
N GLU A 521 20.68 10.82 -18.48
CA GLU A 521 20.58 12.04 -17.69
C GLU A 521 21.01 13.25 -18.53
N SER A 522 20.36 14.39 -18.29
CA SER A 522 20.82 15.65 -18.88
C SER A 522 22.25 15.89 -18.38
N PRO A 523 23.23 16.14 -19.27
CA PRO A 523 24.60 16.31 -18.85
C PRO A 523 24.68 17.40 -17.79
N THR A 524 25.44 17.13 -16.74
CA THR A 524 25.67 18.07 -15.65
C THR A 524 26.23 19.38 -16.20
N SER A 525 26.10 20.49 -15.47
CA SER A 525 26.66 21.77 -15.94
C SER A 525 28.17 21.69 -16.23
N GLU A 526 28.90 20.82 -15.53
CA GLU A 526 30.33 20.57 -15.78
C GLU A 526 30.56 19.78 -17.08
N GLU A 527 29.74 18.76 -17.36
CA GLU A 527 29.80 18.00 -18.62
C GLU A 527 29.32 18.84 -19.82
N MET A 528 28.32 19.70 -19.64
CA MET A 528 27.91 20.70 -20.63
C MET A 528 29.07 21.67 -20.95
N ASP A 529 29.80 22.13 -19.93
CA ASP A 529 30.96 22.99 -20.13
C ASP A 529 32.09 22.28 -20.88
N ASP A 530 32.31 20.98 -20.64
CA ASP A 530 33.31 20.20 -21.35
C ASP A 530 32.88 19.81 -22.78
N ILE A 531 31.56 19.63 -23.02
CA ILE A 531 30.98 19.50 -24.35
C ILE A 531 31.14 20.81 -25.14
N ILE A 532 30.91 21.97 -24.51
CA ILE A 532 31.10 23.29 -25.13
C ILE A 532 32.59 23.56 -25.41
N LYS A 533 33.50 23.19 -24.50
CA LYS A 533 34.95 23.31 -24.71
C LYS A 533 35.46 22.39 -25.82
N SER A 534 34.92 21.17 -25.93
CA SER A 534 35.31 20.22 -26.99
C SER A 534 34.75 20.61 -28.36
N HIS A 535 33.57 21.23 -28.43
CA HIS A 535 33.05 21.80 -29.68
C HIS A 535 33.86 23.02 -30.16
N ASN A 536 34.37 23.84 -29.25
CA ASN A 536 35.21 25.00 -29.57
C ASN A 536 36.68 24.65 -29.92
N MET A 537 37.08 23.36 -29.89
CA MET A 537 38.42 22.94 -30.32
C MET A 537 38.51 22.54 -31.79
N TYR A 538 37.38 22.41 -32.52
CA TYR A 538 37.38 22.07 -33.96
C TYR A 538 37.12 23.25 -34.90
N ASP A 539 36.72 24.42 -34.38
CA ASP A 539 36.64 25.68 -35.14
C ASP A 539 37.82 26.60 -34.80
N GLY A 540 39.02 26.16 -35.18
CA GLY A 540 40.19 27.03 -35.33
C GLY A 540 40.29 27.52 -36.79
N PRO A 541 40.65 28.80 -37.05
CA PRO A 541 40.48 29.42 -38.36
C PRO A 541 41.47 28.88 -39.40
N ASN A 542 41.00 28.72 -40.65
CA ASN A 542 41.86 28.76 -41.83
C ASN A 542 42.42 30.16 -42.06
#